data_AF-A0ABF7SXL1-F1
#
_entry.id   AF-A0ABF7SXL1-F1
#
_cell.length_a   1.000
_cell.length_b   1.000
_cell.length_c   1.000
_cell.angle_alpha   90.00
_cell.angle_beta   90.00
_cell.angle_gamma   90.00
#
_symmetry.space_group_name_H-M   'P 1'
#
loop_
_entity.id
_entity.type
_entity.pdbx_description
1 polymer ?
#
loop_
_entity_poly.entity_id
_entity_poly.type
_entity_poly.pdbx_seq_one_letter_code
_entity_poly.pdbx_strand_id
1 'polypeptide(L)' 'MSRPTVVTVTETPRNPGSYEVNVERDGKMVVGRARAGSDPGAAAAKAMQMAMEWGSPNYVILGSNKVLAFIPEQLRVKM' A
#
# COMPACT_ATOMS: atom_id res chain seq x y z
N MET A 1 -18.55 7.56 -10.37
CA MET A 1 -17.12 7.21 -10.34
C MET A 1 -16.92 6.17 -9.26
N SER A 2 -16.31 5.03 -9.58
CA SER A 2 -15.96 4.02 -8.57
C SER A 2 -14.89 4.59 -7.64
N ARG A 3 -14.97 4.27 -6.35
CA ARG A 3 -13.97 4.72 -5.37
C ARG A 3 -12.64 4.04 -5.70
N PRO A 4 -11.50 4.75 -5.66
CA PRO A 4 -10.21 4.12 -5.90
C PRO A 4 -9.92 3.06 -4.84
N THR A 5 -9.23 2.01 -5.23
CA THR A 5 -8.65 1.06 -4.26
C THR A 5 -7.56 1.78 -3.47
N VAL A 6 -7.63 1.74 -2.14
CA VAL A 6 -6.64 2.36 -1.26
C VAL A 6 -5.71 1.29 -0.72
N VAL A 7 -4.43 1.40 -1.03
CA VAL A 7 -3.37 0.53 -0.49
C VAL A 7 -2.59 1.32 0.55
N THR A 8 -2.72 0.96 1.82
CA THR A 8 -2.07 1.66 2.94
C THR A 8 -0.99 0.81 3.54
N VAL A 9 0.25 1.31 3.56
CA VAL A 9 1.39 0.68 4.24
C VAL A 9 1.72 1.41 5.53
N THR A 10 1.76 0.67 6.63
CA THR A 10 2.07 1.20 7.96
C THR A 10 3.20 0.42 8.60
N GLU A 11 4.14 1.13 9.22
CA GLU A 11 5.11 0.51 10.12
C GLU A 11 4.41 0.03 11.39
N THR A 12 4.72 -1.18 11.85
CA THR A 12 4.09 -1.75 13.03
C THR A 12 4.65 -1.09 14.30
N PRO A 13 3.81 -0.49 15.16
CA PRO A 13 4.31 0.23 16.35
C PRO A 13 5.04 -0.67 17.34
N ARG A 14 4.65 -1.95 17.41
CA ARG A 14 5.22 -2.94 18.33
C ARG A 14 6.53 -3.53 17.84
N ASN A 15 6.86 -3.36 16.56
CA ASN A 15 8.09 -3.87 15.96
C ASN A 15 8.58 -2.89 14.87
N PRO A 16 9.24 -1.79 15.26
CA PRO A 16 9.83 -0.84 14.30
C PRO A 16 10.71 -1.57 13.27
N GLY A 17 10.61 -1.18 12.01
CA GLY A 17 11.20 -1.88 10.88
C GLY A 17 10.30 -2.93 10.23
N SER A 18 9.27 -3.44 10.90
CA SER A 18 8.26 -4.30 10.26
C SER A 18 7.10 -3.47 9.71
N TYR A 19 6.61 -3.86 8.54
CA TYR A 19 5.53 -3.17 7.85
C TYR A 19 4.34 -4.09 7.61
N GLU A 20 3.15 -3.50 7.63
CA GLU A 20 1.89 -4.12 7.27
C GLU A 20 1.24 -3.35 6.13
N VAL A 21 0.48 -4.05 5.28
CA VAL A 21 -0.34 -3.46 4.21
C VAL A 21 -1.82 -3.77 4.44
N ASN A 22 -2.64 -2.77 4.19
CA ASN A 22 -4.10 -2.87 4.13
C ASN A 22 -4.55 -2.47 2.72
N VAL A 23 -5.58 -3.15 2.21
CA VAL A 23 -6.19 -2.82 0.92
C VAL A 23 -7.69 -2.65 1.14
N GLU A 24 -8.19 -1.46 0.80
CA GLU A 24 -9.61 -1.13 0.77
C GLU A 24 -10.09 -1.01 -0.67
N ARG A 25 -11.15 -1.72 -1.03
CA ARG A 25 -11.81 -1.64 -2.33
C ARG A 25 -13.30 -1.36 -2.12
N ASP A 26 -13.81 -0.33 -2.79
CA ASP A 26 -15.22 0.10 -2.68
C ASP A 26 -15.69 0.33 -1.22
N GLY A 27 -14.79 0.84 -0.35
CA GLY A 27 -15.09 1.08 1.05
C GLY A 27 -15.04 -0.17 1.94
N LYS A 28 -14.57 -1.31 1.43
CA LYS A 28 -14.43 -2.56 2.18
C LYS A 28 -12.98 -3.01 2.24
N MET A 29 -12.53 -3.41 3.42
CA MET A 29 -11.20 -4.00 3.59
C MET A 29 -11.19 -5.41 2.96
N VAL A 30 -10.38 -5.60 1.92
CA VAL A 30 -10.20 -6.89 1.23
C VAL A 30 -8.90 -7.58 1.65
N VAL A 31 -7.91 -6.80 2.09
CA VAL A 31 -6.68 -7.29 2.73
C VAL A 31 -6.45 -6.47 3.99
N GLY A 32 -6.27 -7.14 5.12
CA GLY A 32 -6.05 -6.49 6.42
C GLY A 32 -4.78 -6.98 7.10
N ARG A 33 -3.94 -6.05 7.56
CA ARG A 33 -2.70 -6.29 8.32
C ARG A 33 -1.80 -7.37 7.72
N ALA A 34 -1.75 -7.44 6.39
CA ALA A 34 -0.89 -8.41 5.73
C ALA A 34 0.57 -7.98 5.86
N ARG A 35 1.48 -8.93 6.09
CA ARG A 35 2.91 -8.62 6.21
C ARG A 35 3.44 -7.99 4.93
N ALA A 36 4.06 -6.81 5.05
CA ALA A 36 4.64 -6.05 3.96
C ALA A 36 6.18 -6.07 3.93
N GLY A 37 6.82 -6.74 4.89
CA GLY A 37 8.27 -6.91 4.92
C GLY A 37 8.89 -6.31 6.17
N SER A 38 10.23 -6.32 6.21
CA SER A 38 11.04 -5.87 7.35
C SER A 38 11.92 -4.65 7.01
N ASP A 39 11.62 -3.96 5.91
CA ASP A 39 12.28 -2.73 5.49
C ASP A 39 11.33 -1.91 4.59
N PRO A 40 11.55 -0.58 4.43
CA PRO A 40 10.67 0.27 3.63
C PRO A 40 10.61 -0.11 2.14
N GLY A 41 11.68 -0.67 1.57
CA GLY A 41 11.75 -1.06 0.16
C GLY A 41 10.91 -2.30 -0.12
N ALA A 42 11.00 -3.33 0.73
CA ALA A 42 10.12 -4.48 0.69
C ALA A 42 8.65 -4.07 0.85
N ALA A 43 8.38 -3.14 1.77
CA ALA A 43 7.04 -2.61 1.99
C ALA A 43 6.47 -1.88 0.77
N ALA A 44 7.31 -1.09 0.08
CA ALA A 44 6.95 -0.43 -1.17
C ALA A 44 6.66 -1.43 -2.29
N ALA A 45 7.52 -2.45 -2.45
CA ALA A 45 7.30 -3.51 -3.43
C ALA A 45 5.98 -4.26 -3.16
N LYS A 46 5.67 -4.56 -1.89
CA LYS A 46 4.40 -5.17 -1.52
C LYS A 46 3.21 -4.25 -1.82
N ALA A 47 3.32 -2.95 -1.56
CA ALA A 47 2.27 -1.98 -1.88
C ALA A 47 1.96 -1.97 -3.38
N MET A 48 2.99 -1.94 -4.22
CA MET A 48 2.86 -2.01 -5.68
C MET A 48 2.22 -3.32 -6.13
N GLN A 49 2.62 -4.46 -5.54
CA GLN A 49 1.99 -5.75 -5.81
C GLN A 49 0.48 -5.70 -5.53
N MET A 50 0.08 -5.20 -4.34
CA MET A 50 -1.33 -5.09 -3.97
C MET A 50 -2.10 -4.12 -4.87
N ALA A 51 -1.47 -3.01 -5.29
CA ALA A 51 -2.06 -2.06 -6.22
C ALA A 51 -2.28 -2.69 -7.61
N MET A 52 -1.37 -3.53 -8.10
CA MET A 52 -1.56 -4.25 -9.36
C MET A 52 -2.66 -5.31 -9.27
N GLU A 53 -2.77 -5.98 -8.12
CA GLU A 53 -3.74 -7.05 -7.89
C GLU A 53 -5.17 -6.52 -7.69
N TRP A 54 -5.33 -5.43 -6.92
CA TRP A 54 -6.64 -4.93 -6.48
C TRP A 54 -7.01 -3.55 -7.06
N GLY A 55 -6.07 -2.86 -7.70
CA GLY A 55 -6.20 -1.46 -8.10
C GLY A 55 -6.84 -1.20 -9.45
N SER A 56 -7.60 -2.15 -9.99
CA SER A 56 -8.35 -1.94 -11.24
C SER A 56 -9.77 -1.41 -10.94
N PRO A 57 -10.21 -0.30 -11.55
CA PRO A 57 -9.50 0.47 -12.60
C PRO A 57 -8.47 1.49 -12.04
N ASN A 58 -8.67 1.97 -10.81
CA ASN A 58 -7.92 3.05 -10.17
C ASN A 58 -7.45 2.68 -8.76
N TYR A 59 -6.31 3.26 -8.34
CA TYR A 59 -5.77 3.06 -7.00
C TYR A 59 -5.00 4.26 -6.46
N VAL A 60 -4.80 4.27 -5.14
CA VAL A 60 -3.93 5.19 -4.41
C VAL A 60 -3.08 4.39 -3.42
N ILE A 61 -1.77 4.65 -3.40
CA ILE A 61 -0.83 4.08 -2.42
C ILE A 61 -0.52 5.14 -1.37
N LEU A 62 -0.75 4.80 -0.11
CA LEU A 62 -0.48 5.63 1.06
C LEU A 62 0.56 4.94 1.95
N GLY A 63 1.41 5.72 2.58
CA GLY A 63 2.40 5.22 3.51
C GLY A 63 3.30 6.32 4.06
N SER A 64 4.27 5.95 4.89
CA SER A 64 5.27 6.91 5.38
C SER A 64 6.19 7.38 4.26
N ASN A 65 6.80 8.56 4.42
CA ASN A 65 7.77 9.08 3.46
C ASN A 65 8.93 8.10 3.18
N LYS A 66 9.31 7.29 4.18
CA LYS A 66 10.36 6.26 4.02
C LYS A 66 9.96 5.19 3.01
N VAL A 67 8.69 4.77 2.99
CA VAL A 67 8.18 3.77 2.03
C VAL A 67 7.94 4.43 0.68
N LEU A 68 7.30 5.61 0.67
CA LEU A 68 6.96 6.31 -0.56
C LEU A 68 8.20 6.76 -1.35
N ALA A 69 9.35 6.96 -0.69
CA ALA A 69 10.62 7.24 -1.36
C ALA A 69 11.04 6.14 -2.36
N PHE A 70 10.59 4.90 -2.17
CA PHE A 70 10.86 3.77 -3.08
C PHE A 70 9.82 3.62 -4.19
N ILE A 71 8.73 4.39 -4.15
CA ILE A 71 7.67 4.37 -5.15
C ILE A 71 7.73 5.67 -5.95
N PRO A 72 8.03 5.63 -7.26
CA PRO A 72 7.97 6.80 -8.12
C PRO A 72 6.62 7.51 -8.01
N GLU A 73 6.61 8.84 -7.99
CA GLU A 73 5.38 9.63 -7.76
C GLU A 73 4.26 9.28 -8.73
N GLN A 74 4.62 9.03 -9.99
CA GLN A 74 3.69 8.66 -11.07
C GLN A 74 3.01 7.29 -10.85
N LEU A 75 3.58 6.44 -10.01
CA LEU A 75 3.06 5.10 -9.69
C LEU A 75 2.32 5.06 -8.35
N ARG A 76 2.27 6.16 -7.60
CA ARG A 76 1.54 6.21 -6.32
C ARG A 76 0.03 6.33 -6.53
N VAL A 77 -0.40 6.83 -7.69
CA VAL A 77 -1.80 7.05 -8.02
C VAL A 77 -2.05 6.62 -9.46
N LYS A 78 -3.13 5.86 -9.67
CA LYS A 78 -3.70 5.60 -10.99
C LYS A 78 -5.15 6.04 -10.94
N MET A 79 -5.54 6.94 -11.84
CA MET A 79 -6.91 7.47 -11.97
C MET A 79 -7.64 6.83 -13.15
#